data_AF-A0A6C2C521-F1
#
_entry.id   AF-A0A6C2C521-F1
#
_cell.length_a   1.000
_cell.length_b   1.000
_cell.length_c   1.000
_cell.angle_alpha   90.00
_cell.angle_beta   90.00
_cell.angle_gamma   90.00
#
_symmetry.space_group_name_H-M   'P 1'
#
loop_
_entity.id
_entity.type
_entity.pdbx_description
1 polymer ?
#
loop_
_entity_poly.entity_id
_entity_poly.type
_entity_poly.pdbx_seq_one_letter_code
_entity_poly.pdbx_strand_id
1 'polypeptide(L)'
;MEIKKFFGASFEQSRVIEGDQFLKWMINDVEQPNHEDKPVLIVLLGLGTLYGIYLLPAFAHYLVTGNNKKSLISLPEINLLPNWVAIGEIVIFILFWLLSRFLRRRYNNLFWRHMNVNLLVLFVMLEFNLISLMFFQKEWGIFGVLTIITLLLVTTIVSVKKQLGNLEIIIFETDGNSKITNKNVKYALFIIGLVIILLVLWKIFLSKNIDKFGGIIIIPLMFIILNVMTIMLEVLFEIPYILLNFYKHKYSEEYRIAEGKTPREWYGPKHLKKESLR
;
A
#
# COMPACT_ATOMS: atom_id res chain seq x y z
N MET A 1 5.63 8.56 21.52
CA MET A 1 6.48 7.58 20.81
C MET A 1 7.55 8.36 20.06
N GLU A 2 8.80 8.30 20.50
CA GLU A 2 9.88 8.99 19.79
C GLU A 2 10.34 8.13 18.61
N ILE A 3 10.06 8.59 17.38
CA ILE A 3 10.47 7.94 16.12
C ILE A 3 11.97 7.61 16.12
N LYS A 4 12.79 8.41 16.81
CA LYS A 4 14.24 8.24 16.96
C LYS A 4 14.63 6.94 17.65
N LYS A 5 13.82 6.46 18.61
CA LYS A 5 14.06 5.18 19.30
C LYS A 5 13.75 4.01 18.37
N PHE A 6 12.67 4.10 17.59
CA PHE A 6 12.20 3.05 16.68
C PHE A 6 13.23 2.65 15.63
N PHE A 7 13.95 3.60 15.02
CA PHE A 7 15.02 3.31 14.04
C PHE A 7 16.41 3.09 14.69
N GLY A 8 16.48 3.19 16.01
CA GLY A 8 17.69 3.07 16.81
C GLY A 8 18.04 1.66 17.27
N ALA A 9 17.22 0.64 16.96
CA ALA A 9 17.42 -0.73 17.42
C ALA A 9 18.79 -1.29 17.04
N SER A 10 19.38 -2.12 17.91
CA SER A 10 20.62 -2.86 17.63
C SER A 10 20.40 -3.94 16.58
N PHE A 11 21.50 -4.52 16.06
CA PHE A 11 21.41 -5.66 15.14
C PHE A 11 20.58 -6.81 15.73
N GLU A 12 20.89 -7.27 16.95
CA GLU A 12 20.17 -8.37 17.60
C GLU A 12 18.68 -8.07 17.80
N GLN A 13 18.34 -6.83 18.19
CA GLN A 13 16.94 -6.41 18.34
C GLN A 13 16.21 -6.40 16.99
N SER A 14 16.86 -5.94 15.92
CA SER A 14 16.26 -5.89 14.58
C SER A 14 15.98 -7.26 13.99
N ARG A 15 16.72 -8.30 14.39
CA ARG A 15 16.52 -9.68 13.92
C ARG A 15 15.18 -10.28 14.33
N VAL A 16 14.56 -9.80 15.41
CA VAL A 16 13.25 -10.30 15.86
C VAL A 16 12.19 -10.13 14.77
N ILE A 17 12.33 -9.12 13.91
CA ILE A 17 11.44 -8.86 12.77
C ILE A 17 11.44 -10.04 11.77
N GLU A 18 12.60 -10.69 11.55
CA GLU A 18 12.70 -11.90 10.70
C GLU A 18 11.86 -13.06 11.24
N GLY A 19 11.48 -13.01 12.52
CA GLY A 19 10.62 -13.98 13.19
C GLY A 19 9.18 -13.98 12.68
N ASP A 20 8.72 -12.88 12.05
CA ASP A 20 7.35 -12.71 11.58
C ASP A 20 7.00 -13.72 10.47
N GLN A 21 5.82 -14.33 10.58
CA GLN A 21 5.40 -15.41 9.69
C GLN A 21 5.22 -14.94 8.24
N PHE A 22 4.72 -13.72 8.03
CA PHE A 22 4.56 -13.16 6.69
C PHE A 22 5.91 -12.79 6.08
N LEU A 23 6.79 -12.14 6.86
CA LEU A 23 8.13 -11.82 6.36
C LEU A 23 8.94 -13.07 6.04
N LYS A 24 8.81 -14.13 6.86
CA LYS A 24 9.39 -15.45 6.55
C LYS A 24 8.88 -15.99 5.23
N TRP A 25 7.58 -15.96 4.99
CA TRP A 25 7.01 -16.40 3.71
C TRP A 25 7.55 -15.57 2.55
N MET A 26 7.61 -14.24 2.67
CA MET A 26 8.11 -13.39 1.60
C MET A 26 9.61 -13.61 1.30
N ILE A 27 10.46 -13.67 2.33
CA ILE A 27 11.90 -13.91 2.17
C ILE A 27 12.15 -15.33 1.64
N ASN A 28 11.46 -16.32 2.20
CA ASN A 28 11.75 -17.71 1.91
C ASN A 28 11.07 -18.22 0.66
N ASP A 29 9.90 -17.72 0.26
CA ASP A 29 9.14 -18.27 -0.88
C ASP A 29 9.07 -17.30 -2.06
N VAL A 30 9.03 -15.98 -1.83
CA VAL A 30 8.92 -14.98 -2.89
C VAL A 30 10.30 -14.51 -3.37
N GLU A 31 11.26 -14.34 -2.47
CA GLU A 31 12.62 -13.90 -2.82
C GLU A 31 13.54 -15.05 -3.29
N GLN A 32 13.00 -16.25 -3.53
CA GLN A 32 13.81 -17.38 -3.99
C GLN A 32 14.36 -17.15 -5.41
N PRO A 33 15.66 -17.39 -5.63
CA PRO A 33 16.30 -17.22 -6.94
C PRO A 33 15.93 -18.31 -7.97
N ASN A 34 15.13 -19.32 -7.60
CA ASN A 34 14.86 -20.49 -8.45
C ASN A 34 13.62 -20.36 -9.35
N HIS A 35 12.88 -19.26 -9.26
CA HIS A 35 11.76 -19.01 -10.19
C HIS A 35 12.27 -18.36 -11.48
N GLU A 36 11.82 -18.87 -12.64
CA GLU A 36 12.08 -18.26 -13.93
C GLU A 36 11.52 -16.82 -13.94
N ASP A 37 12.40 -15.84 -13.76
CA ASP A 37 12.08 -14.43 -13.89
C ASP A 37 11.52 -14.20 -15.32
N LYS A 38 10.31 -13.62 -15.43
CA LYS A 38 9.68 -13.22 -16.70
C LYS A 38 9.79 -11.70 -16.90
N PRO A 39 10.99 -11.15 -17.16
CA PRO A 39 11.24 -9.71 -17.12
C PRO A 39 10.41 -8.93 -18.15
N VAL A 40 10.20 -9.51 -19.34
CA VAL A 40 9.42 -8.87 -20.41
C VAL A 40 7.96 -8.70 -19.99
N LEU A 41 7.34 -9.72 -19.40
CA LEU A 41 5.95 -9.66 -18.95
C LEU A 41 5.77 -8.58 -17.87
N ILE A 42 6.70 -8.47 -16.92
CA ILE A 42 6.66 -7.46 -15.86
C ILE A 42 6.75 -6.05 -16.45
N VAL A 43 7.62 -5.84 -17.45
CA VAL A 43 7.74 -4.55 -18.14
C VAL A 43 6.45 -4.22 -18.90
N LEU A 44 5.88 -5.19 -19.63
CA LEU A 44 4.63 -4.99 -20.36
C LEU A 44 3.46 -4.68 -19.44
N LEU A 45 3.34 -5.38 -18.30
CA LEU A 45 2.33 -5.09 -17.29
C LEU A 45 2.53 -3.67 -16.71
N GLY A 46 3.75 -3.29 -16.37
CA GLY A 46 4.05 -1.94 -15.87
C GLY A 46 3.69 -0.84 -16.87
N LEU A 47 4.06 -1.00 -18.15
CA LEU A 47 3.70 -0.06 -19.22
C LEU A 47 2.19 -0.02 -19.45
N GLY A 48 1.52 -1.17 -19.44
CA GLY A 48 0.07 -1.28 -19.55
C GLY A 48 -0.65 -0.56 -18.42
N THR A 49 -0.17 -0.70 -17.17
CA THR A 49 -0.72 0.01 -16.01
C THR A 49 -0.53 1.52 -16.13
N LEU A 50 0.66 1.99 -16.51
CA LEU A 50 0.92 3.43 -16.73
C LEU A 50 0.05 4.01 -17.85
N TYR A 51 -0.17 3.24 -18.91
CA TYR A 51 -1.08 3.63 -19.98
C TYR A 51 -2.54 3.67 -19.48
N GLY A 52 -2.96 2.73 -18.64
CA GLY A 52 -4.27 2.74 -17.97
C GLY A 52 -4.47 4.00 -17.12
N ILE A 53 -3.48 4.35 -16.31
CA ILE A 53 -3.45 5.60 -15.52
C ILE A 53 -3.61 6.83 -16.43
N TYR A 54 -2.90 6.85 -17.56
CA TYR A 54 -3.06 7.94 -18.51
C TYR A 54 -4.47 8.02 -19.14
N LEU A 55 -5.14 6.89 -19.35
CA LEU A 55 -6.46 6.83 -20.01
C LEU A 55 -7.64 7.13 -19.07
N LEU A 56 -7.54 6.80 -17.78
CA LEU A 56 -8.64 6.95 -16.82
C LEU A 56 -9.15 8.40 -16.65
N PRO A 57 -8.32 9.45 -16.68
CA PRO A 57 -8.78 10.84 -16.70
C PRO A 57 -9.64 11.20 -17.93
N ALA A 58 -9.33 10.62 -19.10
CA ALA A 58 -10.14 10.81 -20.30
C ALA A 58 -11.54 10.19 -20.12
N PHE A 59 -11.60 9.02 -19.49
CA PHE A 59 -12.85 8.39 -19.09
C PHE A 59 -13.61 9.24 -18.05
N ALA A 60 -12.94 9.76 -17.02
CA ALA A 60 -13.54 10.65 -16.03
C ALA A 60 -14.11 11.94 -16.66
N HIS A 61 -13.39 12.54 -17.60
CA HIS A 61 -13.87 13.69 -18.37
C HIS A 61 -15.11 13.35 -19.20
N TYR A 62 -15.12 12.18 -19.86
CA TYR A 62 -16.30 11.69 -20.59
C TYR A 62 -17.51 11.50 -19.66
N LEU A 63 -17.32 10.95 -18.46
CA LEU A 63 -18.40 10.79 -17.48
C LEU A 63 -19.04 12.12 -17.08
N VAL A 64 -18.26 13.18 -16.96
CA VAL A 64 -18.74 14.52 -16.57
C VAL A 64 -19.42 15.26 -17.73
N THR A 65 -18.88 15.12 -18.94
CA THR A 65 -19.37 15.86 -20.12
C THR A 65 -20.47 15.14 -20.90
N GLY A 66 -20.59 13.81 -20.79
CA GLY A 66 -21.51 12.95 -21.54
C GLY A 66 -22.97 12.99 -21.10
N ASN A 67 -23.45 14.13 -20.59
CA ASN A 67 -24.74 14.30 -19.91
C ASN A 67 -25.95 14.09 -20.85
N ASN A 68 -26.31 12.84 -21.11
CA ASN A 68 -27.53 12.45 -21.82
C ASN A 68 -28.68 12.19 -20.82
N LYS A 69 -29.86 12.76 -21.09
CA LYS A 69 -31.08 12.74 -20.25
C LYS A 69 -31.68 11.35 -19.93
N LYS A 70 -31.00 10.24 -20.26
CA LYS A 70 -31.47 8.85 -20.08
C LYS A 70 -30.41 7.92 -19.48
N SER A 71 -29.59 8.37 -18.53
CA SER A 71 -28.75 7.45 -17.75
C SER A 71 -29.54 6.83 -16.58
N LEU A 72 -29.34 5.53 -16.34
CA LEU A 72 -29.90 4.81 -15.18
C LEU A 72 -29.27 5.28 -13.85
N ILE A 73 -28.13 5.97 -13.92
CA ILE A 73 -27.31 6.44 -12.80
C ILE A 73 -27.08 7.94 -12.98
N SER A 74 -27.15 8.72 -11.89
CA SER A 74 -26.80 10.13 -11.92
C SER A 74 -25.31 10.29 -12.27
N LEU A 75 -25.02 10.89 -13.42
CA LEU A 75 -23.64 11.14 -13.81
C LEU A 75 -23.02 12.25 -12.94
N PRO A 76 -21.71 12.14 -12.63
CA PRO A 76 -21.02 13.14 -11.83
C PRO A 76 -20.89 14.47 -12.56
N GLU A 77 -20.96 15.58 -11.83
CA GLU A 77 -20.83 16.95 -12.39
C GLU A 77 -19.43 17.54 -12.20
N ILE A 78 -18.68 17.04 -11.23
CA ILE A 78 -17.36 17.56 -10.86
C ILE A 78 -16.33 16.49 -11.20
N ASN A 79 -15.29 16.88 -11.93
CA ASN A 79 -14.18 16.00 -12.28
C ASN A 79 -13.11 16.01 -11.17
N LEU A 80 -13.01 14.92 -10.41
CA LEU A 80 -11.97 14.73 -9.39
C LEU A 80 -10.68 14.09 -9.96
N LEU A 81 -10.72 13.58 -11.18
CA LEU A 81 -9.56 12.99 -11.89
C LEU A 81 -9.27 13.76 -13.19
N PRO A 82 -8.81 15.02 -13.11
CA PRO A 82 -8.34 15.76 -14.28
C PRO A 82 -6.98 15.22 -14.77
N ASN A 83 -6.68 15.41 -16.06
CA ASN A 83 -5.47 14.88 -16.70
C ASN A 83 -4.15 15.22 -15.97
N TRP A 84 -4.06 16.39 -15.34
CA TRP A 84 -2.86 16.80 -14.63
C TRP A 84 -2.55 15.93 -13.39
N VAL A 85 -3.56 15.31 -12.77
CA VAL A 85 -3.37 14.39 -11.64
C VAL A 85 -2.61 13.16 -12.12
N ALA A 86 -3.09 12.48 -13.16
CA ALA A 86 -2.42 11.31 -13.74
C ALA A 86 -1.01 11.65 -14.28
N ILE A 87 -0.83 12.82 -14.89
CA ILE A 87 0.52 13.29 -15.30
C ILE A 87 1.41 13.42 -14.06
N GLY A 88 0.91 13.99 -12.98
CA GLY A 88 1.63 14.09 -11.70
C GLY A 88 2.03 12.72 -11.15
N GLU A 89 1.12 11.75 -11.15
CA GLU A 89 1.38 10.37 -10.72
C GLU A 89 2.47 9.70 -11.56
N ILE A 90 2.40 9.83 -12.88
CA ILE A 90 3.42 9.30 -13.80
C ILE A 90 4.79 9.94 -13.53
N VAL A 91 4.83 11.26 -13.32
CA VAL A 91 6.09 11.96 -13.01
C VAL A 91 6.65 11.48 -11.67
N ILE A 92 5.82 11.37 -10.63
CA ILE A 92 6.23 10.86 -9.32
C ILE A 92 6.74 9.42 -9.45
N PHE A 93 6.04 8.57 -10.20
CA PHE A 93 6.47 7.21 -10.46
C PHE A 93 7.84 7.15 -11.13
N ILE A 94 8.08 7.93 -12.18
CA ILE A 94 9.36 7.97 -12.88
C ILE A 94 10.48 8.44 -11.94
N LEU A 95 10.24 9.48 -11.16
CA LEU A 95 11.21 9.99 -10.18
C LEU A 95 11.54 8.93 -9.12
N PHE A 96 10.52 8.25 -8.57
CA PHE A 96 10.70 7.17 -7.62
C PHE A 96 11.45 5.97 -8.23
N TRP A 97 11.11 5.60 -9.46
CA TRP A 97 11.78 4.52 -10.19
C TRP A 97 13.25 4.83 -10.43
N LEU A 98 13.57 6.05 -10.86
CA LEU A 98 14.95 6.53 -10.99
C LEU A 98 15.69 6.49 -9.65
N LEU A 99 15.08 7.03 -8.59
CA LEU A 99 15.65 7.00 -7.24
C LEU A 99 15.93 5.55 -6.78
N SER A 100 14.97 4.65 -6.97
CA SER A 100 15.12 3.24 -6.64
C SER A 100 16.31 2.61 -7.37
N ARG A 101 16.58 3.02 -8.61
CA ARG A 101 17.70 2.50 -9.41
C ARG A 101 19.04 2.93 -8.85
N PHE A 102 19.14 4.13 -8.27
CA PHE A 102 20.35 4.61 -7.60
C PHE A 102 20.59 3.93 -6.26
N LEU A 103 19.53 3.66 -5.49
CA LEU A 103 19.62 3.04 -4.16
C LEU A 103 19.74 1.51 -4.19
N ARG A 104 19.44 0.89 -5.34
CA ARG A 104 19.43 -0.56 -5.52
C ARG A 104 20.83 -1.18 -5.45
N ARG A 105 20.96 -2.15 -4.57
CA ARG A 105 22.08 -3.10 -4.44
C ARG A 105 21.57 -4.50 -4.77
N ARG A 106 22.49 -5.48 -4.79
CA ARG A 106 22.13 -6.86 -5.13
C ARG A 106 21.22 -7.49 -4.06
N TYR A 107 21.54 -7.33 -2.77
CA TYR A 107 20.75 -7.88 -1.66
C TYR A 107 19.33 -7.29 -1.51
N ASN A 108 19.07 -6.05 -1.96
CA ASN A 108 17.75 -5.39 -1.86
C ASN A 108 17.12 -5.11 -3.23
N ASN A 109 17.55 -5.80 -4.30
CA ASN A 109 16.99 -5.61 -5.64
C ASN A 109 15.50 -5.94 -5.70
N LEU A 110 15.10 -7.04 -5.05
CA LEU A 110 13.71 -7.47 -5.00
C LEU A 110 12.84 -6.50 -4.22
N PHE A 111 13.32 -6.02 -3.06
CA PHE A 111 12.68 -4.92 -2.33
C PHE A 111 12.38 -3.72 -3.21
N TRP A 112 13.36 -3.20 -3.95
CA TRP A 112 13.09 -2.05 -4.82
C TRP A 112 12.17 -2.37 -6.00
N ARG A 113 12.20 -3.58 -6.57
CA ARG A 113 11.21 -4.02 -7.58
C ARG A 113 9.81 -4.00 -6.98
N HIS A 114 9.64 -4.58 -5.80
CA HIS A 114 8.40 -4.63 -5.05
C HIS A 114 7.87 -3.22 -4.74
N MET A 115 8.69 -2.32 -4.19
CA MET A 115 8.30 -0.94 -3.89
C MET A 115 7.81 -0.18 -5.15
N ASN A 116 8.40 -0.42 -6.31
CA ASN A 116 7.93 0.19 -7.56
C ASN A 116 6.56 -0.37 -7.98
N VAL A 117 6.36 -1.69 -7.87
CA VAL A 117 5.07 -2.32 -8.18
C VAL A 117 3.99 -1.87 -7.19
N ASN A 118 4.29 -1.87 -5.90
CA ASN A 118 3.41 -1.37 -4.85
C ASN A 118 2.99 0.09 -5.13
N LEU A 119 3.93 0.97 -5.48
CA LEU A 119 3.61 2.36 -5.86
C LEU A 119 2.65 2.46 -7.05
N LEU A 120 2.82 1.63 -8.08
CA LEU A 120 1.87 1.59 -9.21
C LEU A 120 0.48 1.13 -8.77
N VAL A 121 0.40 0.11 -7.91
CA VAL A 121 -0.88 -0.37 -7.36
C VAL A 121 -1.56 0.72 -6.55
N LEU A 122 -0.81 1.48 -5.74
CA LEU A 122 -1.33 2.62 -4.98
C LEU A 122 -1.87 3.73 -5.88
N PHE A 123 -1.23 4.03 -7.02
CA PHE A 123 -1.77 5.00 -7.98
C PHE A 123 -3.07 4.50 -8.63
N VAL A 124 -3.13 3.24 -9.04
CA VAL A 124 -4.39 2.66 -9.57
C VAL A 124 -5.51 2.73 -8.53
N MET A 125 -5.21 2.46 -7.26
CA MET A 125 -6.18 2.58 -6.17
C MET A 125 -6.60 4.05 -5.94
N LEU A 126 -5.68 5.00 -6.07
CA LEU A 126 -5.98 6.43 -5.97
C LEU A 126 -6.93 6.87 -7.10
N GLU A 127 -6.69 6.48 -8.34
CA GLU A 127 -7.57 6.79 -9.47
C GLU A 127 -8.95 6.18 -9.32
N PHE A 128 -9.01 4.90 -8.93
CA PHE A 128 -10.28 4.23 -8.60
C PHE A 128 -11.03 4.97 -7.51
N ASN A 129 -10.33 5.45 -6.48
CA ASN A 129 -10.89 6.25 -5.41
C ASN A 129 -11.44 7.58 -5.91
N LEU A 130 -10.69 8.32 -6.72
CA LEU A 130 -11.13 9.60 -7.27
C LEU A 130 -12.38 9.44 -8.14
N ILE A 131 -12.41 8.45 -9.03
CA ILE A 131 -13.59 8.15 -9.86
C ILE A 131 -14.79 7.76 -9.00
N SER A 132 -14.60 6.90 -8.00
CA SER A 132 -15.70 6.48 -7.10
C SER A 132 -16.25 7.67 -6.30
N LEU A 133 -15.38 8.56 -5.81
CA LEU A 133 -15.78 9.75 -5.09
C LEU A 133 -16.56 10.74 -5.98
N MET A 134 -16.31 10.78 -7.29
CA MET A 134 -17.12 11.59 -8.22
C MET A 134 -18.59 11.13 -8.19
N PHE A 135 -18.84 9.82 -8.20
CA PHE A 135 -20.20 9.27 -8.09
C PHE A 135 -20.82 9.53 -6.71
N PHE A 136 -20.07 9.33 -5.62
CA PHE A 136 -20.58 9.60 -4.27
C PHE A 136 -20.84 11.08 -4.03
N GLN A 137 -20.05 11.97 -4.63
CA GLN A 137 -20.27 13.40 -4.55
C GLN A 137 -21.63 13.78 -5.15
N LYS A 138 -22.00 13.16 -6.27
CA LYS A 138 -23.28 13.43 -6.94
C LYS A 138 -24.47 13.00 -6.10
N GLU A 139 -24.37 11.86 -5.42
CA GLU A 139 -25.48 11.29 -4.65
C GLU A 139 -25.56 11.82 -3.21
N TRP A 140 -24.41 12.03 -2.54
CA TRP A 140 -24.33 12.35 -1.11
C TRP A 140 -23.78 13.75 -0.82
N GLY A 141 -23.43 14.50 -1.87
CA GLY A 141 -22.86 15.84 -1.77
C GLY A 141 -21.43 15.84 -1.22
N ILE A 142 -20.86 17.04 -1.13
CA ILE A 142 -19.48 17.25 -0.67
C ILE A 142 -19.26 16.78 0.78
N PHE A 143 -20.27 16.91 1.65
CA PHE A 143 -20.17 16.48 3.06
C PHE A 143 -20.05 14.96 3.20
N GLY A 144 -20.76 14.19 2.36
CA GLY A 144 -20.62 12.73 2.33
C GLY A 144 -19.21 12.32 1.91
N VAL A 145 -18.67 12.94 0.85
CA VAL A 145 -17.29 12.72 0.38
C VAL A 145 -16.27 13.04 1.47
N LEU A 146 -16.38 14.21 2.13
CA LEU A 146 -15.47 14.60 3.20
C LEU A 146 -15.52 13.62 4.38
N THR A 147 -16.71 13.08 4.69
CA THR A 147 -16.85 12.09 5.76
C THR A 147 -16.17 10.77 5.41
N ILE A 148 -16.32 10.28 4.16
CA ILE A 148 -15.61 9.07 3.69
C ILE A 148 -14.10 9.28 3.76
N ILE A 149 -13.59 10.39 3.22
CA ILE A 149 -12.15 10.71 3.23
C ILE A 149 -11.63 10.77 4.68
N THR A 150 -12.35 11.46 5.58
CA THR A 150 -11.97 11.58 6.99
C THR A 150 -11.96 10.22 7.67
N LEU A 151 -12.96 9.37 7.43
CA LEU A 151 -13.02 8.01 7.98
C LEU A 151 -11.84 7.15 7.53
N LEU A 152 -11.49 7.19 6.25
CA LEU A 152 -10.35 6.46 5.69
C LEU A 152 -9.01 6.99 6.22
N LEU A 153 -8.85 8.31 6.35
CA LEU A 153 -7.67 8.93 6.94
C LEU A 153 -7.48 8.54 8.41
N VAL A 154 -8.54 8.65 9.22
CA VAL A 154 -8.49 8.24 10.64
C VAL A 154 -8.15 6.75 10.74
N THR A 155 -8.80 5.91 9.93
CA THR A 155 -8.53 4.46 9.88
C THR A 155 -7.06 4.18 9.55
N THR A 156 -6.50 4.87 8.56
CA THR A 156 -5.09 4.75 8.18
C THR A 156 -4.17 5.17 9.32
N ILE A 157 -4.37 6.36 9.90
CA ILE A 157 -3.54 6.89 10.99
C ILE A 157 -3.55 5.95 12.20
N VAL A 158 -4.72 5.48 12.61
CA VAL A 158 -4.84 4.58 13.76
C VAL A 158 -4.17 3.24 13.47
N SER A 159 -4.37 2.68 12.27
CA SER A 159 -3.74 1.41 11.87
C SER A 159 -2.21 1.52 11.85
N VAL A 160 -1.67 2.59 11.25
CA VAL A 160 -0.22 2.86 11.23
C VAL A 160 0.32 2.99 12.65
N LYS A 161 -0.29 3.83 13.50
CA LYS A 161 0.16 4.02 14.89
C LYS A 161 0.17 2.72 15.66
N LYS A 162 -0.89 1.92 15.54
CA LYS A 162 -0.99 0.63 16.20
C LYS A 162 0.09 -0.34 15.73
N GLN A 163 0.32 -0.41 14.43
CA GLN A 163 1.34 -1.30 13.89
C GLN A 163 2.75 -0.89 14.33
N LEU A 164 3.06 0.39 14.30
CA LEU A 164 4.35 0.89 14.79
C LEU A 164 4.55 0.58 16.27
N GLY A 165 3.52 0.76 17.11
CA GLY A 165 3.58 0.40 18.53
C GLY A 165 3.77 -1.11 18.76
N ASN A 166 3.10 -1.95 17.97
CA ASN A 166 3.31 -3.40 18.04
C ASN A 166 4.75 -3.79 17.65
N LEU A 167 5.29 -3.19 16.57
CA LEU A 167 6.66 -3.42 16.14
C LEU A 167 7.67 -2.93 17.19
N GLU A 168 7.40 -1.79 17.85
CA GLU A 168 8.25 -1.30 18.94
C GLU A 168 8.33 -2.31 20.09
N ILE A 169 7.18 -2.81 20.55
CA ILE A 169 7.11 -3.85 21.58
C ILE A 169 7.91 -5.08 21.15
N ILE A 170 7.72 -5.56 19.92
CA ILE A 170 8.41 -6.76 19.42
C ILE A 170 9.94 -6.57 19.36
N ILE A 171 10.40 -5.39 18.95
CA ILE A 171 11.83 -5.11 18.76
C ILE A 171 12.55 -4.88 20.10
N PHE A 172 11.88 -4.23 21.06
CA PHE A 172 12.53 -3.78 22.30
C PHE A 172 12.15 -4.57 23.55
N GLU A 173 10.99 -5.23 23.58
CA GLU A 173 10.52 -6.00 24.73
C GLU A 173 10.68 -7.50 24.41
N THR A 174 11.74 -8.09 24.97
CA THR A 174 12.21 -9.48 24.78
C THR A 174 11.28 -10.58 25.31
N ASP A 175 9.97 -10.33 25.45
CA ASP A 175 9.00 -11.38 25.82
C ASP A 175 8.48 -12.07 24.55
N GLY A 176 9.22 -13.11 24.15
CA GLY A 176 9.18 -13.78 22.83
C GLY A 176 7.90 -14.52 22.43
N ASN A 177 6.71 -13.91 22.52
CA ASN A 177 5.46 -14.53 22.06
C ASN A 177 4.44 -13.60 21.38
N SER A 178 4.77 -12.34 21.10
CA SER A 178 3.86 -11.41 20.43
C SER A 178 3.88 -11.57 18.89
N LYS A 179 3.20 -12.60 18.37
CA LYS A 179 2.97 -12.72 16.91
C LYS A 179 2.14 -11.54 16.41
N ILE A 180 2.67 -10.80 15.43
CA ILE A 180 2.01 -9.65 14.74
C ILE A 180 0.62 -10.04 14.21
N THR A 181 0.44 -11.30 13.83
CA THR A 181 -0.67 -11.78 13.01
C THR A 181 -2.02 -11.87 13.73
N ASN A 182 -2.10 -12.37 14.97
CA ASN A 182 -3.42 -12.68 15.56
C ASN A 182 -4.19 -11.47 16.10
N LYS A 183 -3.49 -10.45 16.63
CA LYS A 183 -4.13 -9.27 17.25
C LYS A 183 -4.50 -8.21 16.22
N ASN A 184 -3.78 -8.15 15.10
CA ASN A 184 -4.02 -7.20 14.02
C ASN A 184 -5.13 -7.64 13.07
N VAL A 185 -5.23 -8.95 12.77
CA VAL A 185 -6.35 -9.49 11.96
C VAL A 185 -7.70 -9.29 12.66
N LYS A 186 -7.78 -9.52 13.98
CA LYS A 186 -9.01 -9.25 14.76
C LYS A 186 -9.38 -7.76 14.76
N TYR A 187 -8.39 -6.88 14.74
CA TYR A 187 -8.60 -5.44 14.69
C TYR A 187 -9.06 -4.96 13.32
N ALA A 188 -8.51 -5.53 12.25
CA ALA A 188 -8.97 -5.28 10.88
C ALA A 188 -10.45 -5.66 10.72
N LEU A 189 -10.82 -6.86 11.19
CA LEU A 189 -12.20 -7.33 11.18
C LEU A 189 -13.13 -6.46 12.03
N PHE A 190 -12.64 -5.96 13.17
CA PHE A 190 -13.39 -5.03 14.02
C PHE A 190 -13.67 -3.69 13.32
N ILE A 191 -12.67 -3.10 12.64
CA ILE A 191 -12.86 -1.87 11.86
C ILE A 191 -13.87 -2.07 10.74
N ILE A 192 -13.76 -3.18 10.00
CA ILE A 192 -14.72 -3.53 8.94
C ILE A 192 -16.14 -3.62 9.51
N GLY A 193 -16.32 -4.31 10.65
CA GLY A 193 -17.62 -4.40 11.34
C GLY A 193 -18.17 -3.05 11.79
N LEU A 194 -17.32 -2.16 12.30
CA LEU A 194 -17.72 -0.83 12.79
C LEU A 194 -18.15 0.08 11.63
N VAL A 195 -17.46 0.02 10.50
CA VAL A 195 -17.85 0.71 9.25
C VAL A 195 -19.23 0.25 8.78
N ILE A 196 -19.48 -1.07 8.76
CA ILE A 196 -20.78 -1.63 8.37
C ILE A 196 -21.90 -1.06 9.27
N ILE A 197 -21.68 -1.04 10.59
CA ILE A 197 -22.66 -0.52 11.56
C ILE A 197 -22.93 0.98 11.33
N LEU A 198 -21.90 1.81 11.14
CA LEU A 198 -22.05 3.25 10.93
C LEU A 198 -22.85 3.57 9.65
N LEU A 199 -22.64 2.81 8.58
CA LEU A 199 -23.38 2.99 7.32
C LEU A 199 -24.84 2.58 7.44
N VAL A 200 -25.13 1.50 8.18
CA VAL A 200 -26.51 1.07 8.47
C VAL A 200 -27.22 2.15 9.30
N LEU A 201 -26.57 2.69 10.32
CA LEU A 201 -27.11 3.76 11.16
C LEU A 201 -27.34 5.05 10.38
N TRP A 202 -26.39 5.47 9.53
CA TRP A 202 -26.55 6.63 8.66
C TRP A 202 -27.85 6.56 7.83
N LYS A 203 -28.15 5.40 7.24
CA LYS A 203 -29.34 5.21 6.41
C LYS A 203 -30.64 5.28 7.22
N ILE A 204 -30.68 4.66 8.41
CA ILE A 204 -31.84 4.68 9.30
C ILE A 204 -32.22 6.13 9.66
N PHE A 205 -31.22 7.00 9.86
CA PHE A 205 -31.45 8.37 10.31
C PHE A 205 -31.54 9.42 9.19
N LEU A 206 -30.98 9.20 7.98
CA LEU A 206 -30.88 10.24 6.93
C LEU A 206 -31.57 9.93 5.59
N SER A 207 -31.98 8.69 5.30
CA SER A 207 -32.50 8.33 3.96
C SER A 207 -34.03 8.40 3.87
N LYS A 208 -34.57 9.35 3.10
CA LYS A 208 -36.02 9.52 2.85
C LYS A 208 -36.64 8.54 1.83
N ASN A 209 -35.83 7.84 1.02
CA ASN A 209 -36.32 6.96 -0.06
C ASN A 209 -35.80 5.52 0.12
N ILE A 210 -36.70 4.58 0.36
CA ILE A 210 -36.39 3.18 0.71
C ILE A 210 -36.27 2.29 -0.56
N ASP A 211 -36.84 2.69 -1.69
CA ASP A 211 -37.19 1.75 -2.77
C ASP A 211 -36.03 1.33 -3.71
N LYS A 212 -34.85 1.98 -3.66
CA LYS A 212 -33.64 1.62 -4.45
C LYS A 212 -32.62 0.81 -3.62
N PHE A 213 -33.10 -0.17 -2.85
CA PHE A 213 -32.40 -0.78 -1.72
C PHE A 213 -31.14 -1.61 -2.07
N GLY A 214 -31.07 -2.23 -3.26
CA GLY A 214 -30.04 -3.22 -3.58
C GLY A 214 -28.69 -2.63 -4.05
N GLY A 215 -28.68 -1.95 -5.21
CA GLY A 215 -27.42 -1.55 -5.86
C GLY A 215 -26.70 -0.35 -5.24
N ILE A 216 -27.44 0.61 -4.68
CA ILE A 216 -26.88 1.92 -4.26
C ILE A 216 -26.08 1.81 -2.95
N ILE A 217 -26.33 0.79 -2.12
CA ILE A 217 -25.64 0.61 -0.82
C ILE A 217 -24.48 -0.37 -0.92
N ILE A 218 -24.62 -1.38 -1.78
CA ILE A 218 -23.56 -2.38 -1.99
C ILE A 218 -22.30 -1.72 -2.55
N ILE A 219 -22.45 -0.75 -3.47
CA ILE A 219 -21.30 -0.09 -4.13
C ILE A 219 -20.43 0.70 -3.12
N PRO A 220 -20.97 1.66 -2.32
CA PRO A 220 -20.19 2.33 -1.27
C PRO A 220 -19.65 1.37 -0.20
N LEU A 221 -20.39 0.32 0.14
CA LEU A 221 -19.92 -0.67 1.11
C LEU A 221 -18.70 -1.42 0.59
N MET A 222 -18.75 -1.92 -0.65
CA MET A 222 -17.62 -2.56 -1.32
C MET A 222 -16.43 -1.60 -1.44
N PHE A 223 -16.70 -0.32 -1.74
CA PHE A 223 -15.68 0.72 -1.81
C PHE A 223 -14.92 0.88 -0.49
N ILE A 224 -15.63 1.01 0.63
CA ILE A 224 -14.98 1.18 1.93
C ILE A 224 -14.26 -0.10 2.34
N ILE A 225 -14.87 -1.27 2.12
CA ILE A 225 -14.22 -2.56 2.39
C ILE A 225 -12.91 -2.68 1.62
N LEU A 226 -12.89 -2.38 0.32
CA LEU A 226 -11.69 -2.44 -0.52
C LEU A 226 -10.60 -1.49 -0.01
N ASN A 227 -10.97 -0.26 0.38
CA ASN A 227 -10.03 0.70 0.94
C ASN A 227 -9.46 0.24 2.29
N VAL A 228 -10.29 -0.29 3.19
CA VAL A 228 -9.84 -0.84 4.48
C VAL A 228 -8.94 -2.04 4.28
N MET A 229 -9.27 -2.96 3.36
CA MET A 229 -8.39 -4.08 3.02
C MET A 229 -7.05 -3.59 2.50
N THR A 230 -7.04 -2.62 1.59
CA THR A 230 -5.81 -2.02 1.06
C THR A 230 -4.99 -1.39 2.18
N ILE A 231 -5.58 -0.58 3.06
CA ILE A 231 -4.91 -0.01 4.24
C ILE A 231 -4.30 -1.12 5.10
N MET A 232 -5.01 -2.21 5.32
CA MET A 232 -4.49 -3.31 6.14
C MET A 232 -3.33 -4.04 5.46
N LEU A 233 -3.40 -4.26 4.15
CA LEU A 233 -2.28 -4.83 3.39
C LEU A 233 -1.04 -3.95 3.52
N GLU A 234 -1.18 -2.66 3.25
CA GLU A 234 -0.08 -1.68 3.33
C GLU A 234 0.50 -1.60 4.76
N VAL A 235 -0.36 -1.44 5.77
CA VAL A 235 0.09 -1.25 7.15
C VAL A 235 0.70 -2.52 7.71
N LEU A 236 0.05 -3.68 7.54
CA LEU A 236 0.47 -4.91 8.20
C LEU A 236 1.63 -5.59 7.48
N PHE A 237 1.74 -5.45 6.17
CA PHE A 237 2.74 -6.16 5.37
C PHE A 237 3.86 -5.25 4.89
N GLU A 238 3.56 -4.05 4.38
CA GLU A 238 4.61 -3.18 3.84
C GLU A 238 5.44 -2.52 4.93
N ILE A 239 4.84 -2.07 6.04
CA ILE A 239 5.61 -1.42 7.12
C ILE A 239 6.69 -2.35 7.68
N PRO A 240 6.40 -3.61 8.08
CA PRO A 240 7.46 -4.53 8.51
C PRO A 240 8.51 -4.81 7.42
N TYR A 241 8.10 -4.89 6.15
CA TYR A 241 9.01 -5.16 5.04
C TYR A 241 10.00 -4.02 4.78
N ILE A 242 9.48 -2.79 4.77
CA ILE A 242 10.28 -1.56 4.67
C ILE A 242 11.24 -1.48 5.85
N LEU A 243 10.76 -1.78 7.06
CA LEU A 243 11.56 -1.73 8.27
C LEU A 243 12.70 -2.76 8.25
N LEU A 244 12.43 -3.99 7.82
CA LEU A 244 13.46 -5.02 7.66
C LEU A 244 14.54 -4.56 6.66
N ASN A 245 14.14 -4.01 5.51
CA ASN A 245 15.11 -3.53 4.51
C ASN A 245 15.91 -2.31 4.99
N PHE A 246 15.30 -1.44 5.80
CA PHE A 246 16.02 -0.38 6.49
C PHE A 246 17.13 -0.96 7.38
N TYR A 247 16.84 -1.98 8.19
CA TYR A 247 17.85 -2.62 9.05
C TYR A 247 18.90 -3.40 8.27
N LYS A 248 18.52 -4.11 7.20
CA LYS A 248 19.48 -4.74 6.28
C LYS A 248 20.41 -3.72 5.63
N HIS A 249 19.96 -2.50 5.40
CA HIS A 249 20.83 -1.42 4.93
C HIS A 249 21.75 -0.89 6.04
N LYS A 250 21.22 -0.69 7.25
CA LYS A 250 21.96 -0.17 8.41
C LYS A 250 23.05 -1.12 8.91
N TYR A 251 22.77 -2.43 8.96
CA TYR A 251 23.64 -3.49 9.49
C TYR A 251 24.01 -4.51 8.40
N SER A 252 24.40 -4.01 7.22
CA SER A 252 24.54 -4.83 6.02
C SER A 252 25.54 -5.99 6.15
N GLU A 253 26.67 -5.79 6.84
CA GLU A 253 27.66 -6.86 7.03
C GLU A 253 27.16 -7.92 8.00
N GLU A 254 26.54 -7.50 9.09
CA GLU A 254 26.01 -8.39 10.12
C GLU A 254 24.89 -9.26 9.57
N TYR A 255 23.96 -8.68 8.79
CA TYR A 255 22.93 -9.44 8.07
C TYR A 255 23.53 -10.37 7.02
N ARG A 256 24.54 -9.93 6.27
CA ARG A 256 25.22 -10.79 5.29
C ARG A 256 25.81 -12.03 5.95
N ILE A 257 26.50 -11.86 7.08
CA ILE A 257 27.11 -12.96 7.84
C ILE A 257 26.03 -13.85 8.44
N ALA A 258 24.98 -13.27 9.03
CA ALA A 258 23.87 -14.02 9.63
C ALA A 258 23.06 -14.84 8.61
N GLU A 259 22.92 -14.35 7.37
CA GLU A 259 22.30 -15.07 6.26
C GLU A 259 23.27 -16.06 5.57
N GLY A 260 24.54 -16.15 6.02
CA GLY A 260 25.54 -17.05 5.46
C GLY A 260 25.96 -16.71 4.02
N LYS A 261 25.77 -15.45 3.59
CA LYS A 261 26.02 -15.01 2.21
C LYS A 261 27.47 -14.55 2.04
N THR A 262 28.09 -14.89 0.91
CA THR A 262 29.40 -14.32 0.56
C THR A 262 29.29 -12.84 0.19
N PRO A 263 30.37 -12.02 0.29
CA PRO A 263 30.35 -10.64 -0.19
C PRO A 263 29.93 -10.52 -1.66
N ARG A 264 30.29 -11.51 -2.48
CA ARG A 264 29.90 -11.59 -3.89
C ARG A 264 28.40 -11.76 -4.08
N GLU A 265 27.76 -12.61 -3.28
CA GLU A 265 26.30 -12.84 -3.37
C GLU A 265 25.51 -11.64 -2.86
N TRP A 266 25.99 -10.99 -1.81
CA TRP A 266 25.30 -9.89 -1.14
C TRP A 266 25.45 -8.55 -1.86
N TYR A 267 26.68 -8.15 -2.17
CA TYR A 267 26.97 -6.86 -2.80
C TYR A 267 27.13 -6.95 -4.32
N GLY A 268 27.42 -8.15 -4.83
CA GLY A 268 27.69 -8.39 -6.24
C GLY A 268 29.19 -8.37 -6.58
N PRO A 269 29.54 -8.81 -7.80
CA PRO A 269 30.93 -8.96 -8.24
C PRO A 269 31.74 -7.64 -8.25
N LYS A 270 31.06 -6.50 -8.43
CA LYS A 270 31.69 -5.17 -8.47
C LYS A 270 32.27 -4.75 -7.12
N HIS A 271 31.80 -5.32 -6.01
CA HIS A 271 32.28 -4.98 -4.67
C HIS A 271 33.66 -5.56 -4.39
N LEU A 272 33.88 -6.84 -4.72
CA LEU A 272 35.17 -7.52 -4.55
C LEU A 272 36.32 -6.84 -5.32
N LYS A 273 36.02 -6.31 -6.51
CA LYS A 273 37.00 -5.58 -7.33
C LYS A 273 37.48 -4.28 -6.66
N LYS A 274 36.69 -3.71 -5.75
CA LYS A 274 37.03 -2.48 -5.01
C LYS A 274 37.90 -2.77 -3.79
N GLU A 275 37.72 -3.92 -3.15
CA GLU A 275 38.57 -4.38 -2.04
C GLU A 275 39.95 -4.83 -2.54
N SER A 276 40.03 -5.50 -3.69
CA SER A 276 41.32 -5.93 -4.27
C SER A 276 42.20 -4.80 -4.81
N LEU A 277 41.70 -3.56 -4.83
CA LEU A 277 42.41 -2.35 -5.29
C LEU A 277 42.80 -1.44 -4.12
N ARG A 278 42.52 -1.84 -2.88
CA ARG A 278 43.00 -1.20 -1.65
C ARG A 278 44.12 -2.03 -1.05
#